data_AF-A0A6L6CUF0-F1
#
_entry.id   AF-A0A6L6CUF0-F1
#
_cell.length_a   1.000
_cell.length_b   1.000
_cell.length_c   1.000
_cell.angle_alpha   90.00
_cell.angle_beta   90.00
_cell.angle_gamma   90.00
#
_symmetry.space_group_name_H-M   'P 1'
#
loop_
_entity.id
_entity.type
_entity.pdbx_description
1 polymer ?
#
loop_
_entity_poly.entity_id
_entity_poly.type
_entity_poly.pdbx_seq_one_letter_code
_entity_poly.pdbx_strand_id
1 'polypeptide(L)'
;MTQPNPALQNLLGNGLVVLGLAGLIGGMIGAVLSEVIQGGGESRFFSDSLEISTGVWFALALLGIGAAMSVSQGISERNSEKSSQAALLAVPASLVGGFIAGVIAQSVYGPLSDSGLPNEIPRAVGWAIAGGLGGAAVGAGFRSLVRVRNCAIGGLAGGFVGGLAFNTVGEIVGSGFSSRLVGITLIGALMGLAVGLIDKVTVTSFIEQAMREGAPIRFSLFDQTTILGCAGNVGITVKGDPGVSEHHLRLTKQGKSLAFQCVGNASPVTVNGQQMTSGMLNNGDVFIVGNTQLRYIAGKSGGQPQFGQGQPQPQYGAPQQAWQNTPQQPAGRQNLPVQPMAPRQPGAAPQSAPQQPAARPIIQIKKPD
;
A
#
# COMPACT_ATOMS: atom_id res chain seq x y z
N MET A 1 1.36 21.34 18.73
CA MET A 1 1.31 19.89 18.42
C MET A 1 2.73 19.37 18.49
N THR A 2 3.03 18.53 19.47
CA THR A 2 4.36 17.93 19.65
C THR A 2 4.65 17.00 18.48
N GLN A 3 5.81 17.18 17.82
CA GLN A 3 6.30 16.27 16.78
C GLN A 3 6.26 14.83 17.31
N PRO A 4 5.69 13.85 16.58
CA PRO A 4 5.67 12.46 17.04
C PRO A 4 7.10 11.95 17.24
N ASN A 5 7.35 11.23 18.32
CA ASN A 5 8.66 10.67 18.65
C ASN A 5 9.29 9.96 17.41
N PRO A 6 10.52 10.31 16.99
CA PRO A 6 11.15 9.72 15.82
C PRO A 6 11.27 8.18 15.90
N ALA A 7 11.38 7.62 17.11
CA ALA A 7 11.34 6.17 17.32
C ALA A 7 9.97 5.57 16.96
N LEU A 8 8.87 6.23 17.34
CA LEU A 8 7.52 5.83 16.95
C LEU A 8 7.32 5.94 15.43
N GLN A 9 7.88 6.98 14.79
CA GLN A 9 7.79 7.12 13.33
C GLN A 9 8.53 6.00 12.60
N ASN A 10 9.71 5.61 13.08
CA ASN A 10 10.47 4.50 12.52
C ASN A 10 9.77 3.14 12.74
N LEU A 11 9.14 2.96 13.91
CA LEU A 11 8.36 1.77 14.22
C LEU A 11 7.13 1.64 13.29
N LEU A 12 6.38 2.73 13.14
CA LEU A 12 5.19 2.80 12.28
C LEU A 12 5.53 2.78 10.79
N GLY A 13 6.77 3.11 10.42
CA GLY A 13 7.29 2.96 9.06
C GLY A 13 7.66 1.52 8.69
N ASN A 14 7.74 0.61 9.68
CA ASN A 14 8.05 -0.79 9.45
C ASN A 14 6.77 -1.61 9.32
N GLY A 15 6.37 -1.92 8.07
CA GLY A 15 5.15 -2.67 7.76
C GLY A 15 5.04 -4.01 8.50
N LEU A 16 6.17 -4.68 8.78
CA LEU A 16 6.18 -5.91 9.56
C LEU A 16 5.67 -5.69 11.00
N VAL A 17 6.17 -4.64 11.66
CA VAL A 17 5.79 -4.32 13.04
C VAL A 17 4.34 -3.84 13.09
N VAL A 18 3.95 -3.00 12.14
CA VAL A 18 2.58 -2.49 12.04
C VAL A 18 1.57 -3.62 11.86
N LEU A 19 1.85 -4.59 10.98
CA LEU A 19 0.95 -5.73 10.77
C LEU A 19 0.94 -6.69 11.97
N GLY A 20 2.08 -6.91 12.63
CA GLY A 20 2.13 -7.68 13.87
C GLY A 20 1.31 -7.07 15.00
N LEU A 21 1.44 -5.76 15.22
CA LEU A 21 0.65 -5.02 16.21
C LEU A 21 -0.84 -4.99 15.85
N ALA A 22 -1.17 -4.81 14.57
CA ALA A 22 -2.55 -4.87 14.10
C ALA A 22 -3.17 -6.24 14.34
N GLY A 23 -2.42 -7.31 14.07
CA GLY A 23 -2.82 -8.68 14.37
C GLY A 23 -3.04 -8.92 15.87
N LEU A 24 -2.15 -8.41 16.73
CA LEU A 24 -2.27 -8.49 18.18
C LEU A 24 -3.54 -7.78 18.68
N ILE A 25 -3.73 -6.51 18.27
CA ILE A 25 -4.88 -5.70 18.67
C ILE A 25 -6.19 -6.32 18.14
N GLY A 26 -6.18 -6.71 16.87
CA GLY A 26 -7.31 -7.35 16.24
C GLY A 26 -7.65 -8.71 16.87
N GLY A 27 -6.66 -9.48 17.30
CA GLY A 27 -6.85 -10.72 18.05
C GLY A 27 -7.49 -10.49 19.42
N MET A 28 -7.06 -9.46 20.16
CA MET A 28 -7.71 -9.08 21.42
C MET A 28 -9.18 -8.69 21.23
N ILE A 29 -9.45 -7.82 20.24
CA ILE A 29 -10.82 -7.38 19.92
C ILE A 29 -11.65 -8.59 19.49
N GLY A 30 -11.12 -9.41 18.58
CA GLY A 30 -11.77 -10.60 18.07
C GLY A 30 -12.11 -11.59 19.18
N ALA A 31 -11.19 -11.81 20.13
CA ALA A 31 -11.43 -12.66 21.27
C ALA A 31 -12.64 -12.17 22.08
N VAL A 32 -12.67 -10.89 22.46
CA VAL A 32 -13.78 -10.31 23.23
C VAL A 32 -15.11 -10.42 22.47
N LEU A 33 -15.11 -10.12 21.16
CA LEU A 33 -16.32 -10.24 20.34
C LEU A 33 -16.82 -11.68 20.25
N SER A 34 -15.91 -12.64 20.08
CA SER A 34 -16.24 -14.05 19.94
C SER A 34 -16.75 -14.69 21.24
N GLU A 35 -16.42 -14.12 22.40
CA GLU A 35 -16.88 -14.60 23.71
C GLU A 35 -18.36 -14.31 23.97
N VAL A 36 -18.95 -13.31 23.28
CA VAL A 36 -20.38 -12.97 23.40
C VAL A 36 -21.28 -14.18 23.15
N ILE A 37 -20.81 -15.13 22.32
CA ILE A 37 -21.58 -16.31 21.91
C ILE A 37 -21.09 -17.61 22.57
N GLN A 38 -20.13 -17.53 23.49
CA GLN A 38 -19.45 -18.68 24.09
C GLN A 38 -19.69 -18.83 25.60
N GLY A 39 -20.41 -17.88 26.21
CA GLY A 39 -20.72 -17.79 27.65
C GLY A 39 -21.75 -18.80 28.21
N GLY A 40 -21.60 -20.10 27.90
CA GLY A 40 -22.42 -21.18 28.47
C GLY A 40 -23.45 -21.79 27.51
N GLY A 41 -24.03 -22.95 27.87
CA GLY A 41 -24.86 -23.79 27.00
C GLY A 41 -26.07 -23.09 26.35
N GLU A 42 -26.59 -22.03 26.95
CA GLU A 42 -27.72 -21.24 26.41
C GLU A 42 -27.31 -20.06 25.52
N SER A 43 -26.01 -19.72 25.46
CA SER A 43 -25.50 -18.54 24.75
C SER A 43 -24.99 -18.82 23.33
N ARG A 44 -24.91 -20.10 22.94
CA ARG A 44 -24.42 -20.49 21.61
C ARG A 44 -25.52 -20.32 20.57
N PHE A 45 -25.22 -19.52 19.56
CA PHE A 45 -26.01 -19.53 18.33
C PHE A 45 -25.89 -20.90 17.65
N PHE A 46 -27.02 -21.40 17.15
CA PHE A 46 -27.12 -22.69 16.46
C PHE A 46 -26.53 -23.86 17.27
N SER A 47 -26.98 -24.03 18.52
CA SER A 47 -26.52 -25.08 19.44
C SER A 47 -26.60 -26.50 18.87
N ASP A 48 -27.51 -26.73 17.92
CA ASP A 48 -27.75 -28.03 17.30
C ASP A 48 -26.65 -28.44 16.30
N SER A 49 -25.84 -27.48 15.81
CA SER A 49 -24.73 -27.74 14.90
C SER A 49 -23.45 -27.07 15.40
N LEU A 50 -22.52 -27.89 15.90
CA LEU A 50 -21.22 -27.44 16.37
C LEU A 50 -20.42 -26.70 15.28
N GLU A 51 -20.53 -27.14 14.03
CA GLU A 51 -19.84 -26.55 12.87
C GLU A 51 -20.35 -25.14 12.58
N ILE A 52 -21.67 -24.97 12.50
CA ILE A 52 -22.30 -23.66 12.26
C ILE A 52 -22.01 -22.71 13.42
N SER A 53 -22.15 -23.19 14.66
CA SER A 53 -21.84 -22.40 15.86
C SER A 53 -20.37 -21.93 15.87
N THR A 54 -19.45 -22.82 15.50
CA THR A 54 -18.02 -22.50 15.35
C THR A 54 -17.78 -21.51 14.22
N GLY A 55 -18.51 -21.62 13.11
CA GLY A 55 -18.51 -20.61 12.04
C GLY A 55 -18.83 -19.22 12.56
N VAL A 56 -19.93 -19.06 13.30
CA VAL A 56 -20.30 -17.73 13.88
C VAL A 56 -19.20 -17.23 14.82
N TRP A 57 -18.60 -18.11 15.61
CA TRP A 57 -17.51 -17.75 16.50
C TRP A 57 -16.28 -17.21 15.75
N PHE A 58 -15.85 -17.90 14.69
CA PHE A 58 -14.75 -17.44 13.85
C PHE A 58 -15.08 -16.16 13.08
N ALA A 59 -16.33 -15.95 12.67
CA ALA A 59 -16.76 -14.70 12.05
C ALA A 59 -16.49 -13.49 12.97
N LEU A 60 -16.83 -13.62 14.26
CA LEU A 60 -16.60 -12.58 15.27
C LEU A 60 -15.11 -12.42 15.60
N ALA A 61 -14.37 -13.53 15.70
CA ALA A 61 -12.92 -13.48 15.95
C ALA A 61 -12.17 -12.78 14.80
N LEU A 62 -12.48 -13.14 13.54
CA LEU A 62 -11.84 -12.54 12.38
C LEU A 62 -12.31 -11.11 12.10
N LEU A 63 -13.49 -10.71 12.53
CA LEU A 63 -13.93 -9.31 12.43
C LEU A 63 -12.91 -8.37 13.09
N GLY A 64 -12.46 -8.70 14.31
CA GLY A 64 -11.45 -7.92 15.02
C GLY A 64 -10.10 -7.88 14.29
N ILE A 65 -9.60 -9.05 13.87
CA ILE A 65 -8.32 -9.19 13.14
C ILE A 65 -8.37 -8.43 11.81
N GLY A 66 -9.42 -8.64 11.02
CA GLY A 66 -9.60 -8.03 9.71
C GLY A 66 -9.71 -6.52 9.77
N ALA A 67 -10.54 -5.99 10.66
CA ALA A 67 -10.69 -4.55 10.84
C ALA A 67 -9.36 -3.88 11.23
N ALA A 68 -8.64 -4.45 12.22
CA ALA A 68 -7.37 -3.91 12.67
C ALA A 68 -6.30 -3.95 11.56
N MET A 69 -6.21 -5.06 10.81
CA MET A 69 -5.28 -5.19 9.69
C MET A 69 -5.59 -4.20 8.56
N SER A 70 -6.86 -3.96 8.22
CA SER A 70 -7.23 -2.98 7.20
C SER A 70 -6.93 -1.54 7.62
N VAL A 71 -7.14 -1.21 8.90
CA VAL A 71 -6.77 0.09 9.47
C VAL A 71 -5.26 0.33 9.41
N SER A 72 -4.47 -0.72 9.63
CA SER A 72 -3.01 -0.64 9.66
C SER A 72 -2.39 -0.10 8.35
N GLN A 73 -3.04 -0.37 7.21
CA GLN A 73 -2.61 0.17 5.92
C GLN A 73 -2.78 1.69 5.86
N GLY A 74 -3.94 2.21 6.30
CA GLY A 74 -4.19 3.64 6.33
C GLY A 74 -3.25 4.37 7.30
N ILE A 75 -2.89 3.74 8.42
CA ILE A 75 -1.87 4.28 9.34
C ILE A 75 -0.51 4.38 8.64
N SER A 76 -0.08 3.32 7.94
CA SER A 76 1.20 3.27 7.22
C SER A 76 1.28 4.30 6.09
N GLU A 77 0.17 4.53 5.39
CA GLU A 77 0.04 5.53 4.33
C GLU A 77 -0.33 6.93 4.84
N ARG A 78 -0.41 7.14 6.16
CA ARG A 78 -0.89 8.38 6.81
C ARG A 78 -2.19 8.91 6.21
N ASN A 79 -3.11 7.99 5.90
CA ASN A 79 -4.35 8.26 5.21
C ASN A 79 -5.55 7.66 5.99
N SER A 80 -6.17 8.49 6.83
CA SER A 80 -7.30 8.12 7.68
C SER A 80 -8.57 7.73 6.91
N GLU A 81 -8.89 8.43 5.81
CA GLU A 81 -10.06 8.09 4.99
C GLU A 81 -9.89 6.75 4.27
N LYS A 82 -8.69 6.46 3.76
CA LYS A 82 -8.41 5.14 3.18
C LYS A 82 -8.47 4.05 4.25
N SER A 83 -8.04 4.36 5.47
CA SER A 83 -8.19 3.48 6.63
C SER A 83 -9.65 3.11 6.90
N SER A 84 -10.55 4.10 6.94
CA SER A 84 -11.96 3.86 7.26
C SER A 84 -12.69 3.15 6.12
N GLN A 85 -12.43 3.51 4.88
CA GLN A 85 -13.00 2.83 3.70
C GLN A 85 -12.50 1.38 3.60
N ALA A 86 -11.22 1.13 3.86
CA ALA A 86 -10.67 -0.23 3.87
C ALA A 86 -11.28 -1.07 4.99
N ALA A 87 -11.45 -0.51 6.18
CA ALA A 87 -12.13 -1.19 7.29
C ALA A 87 -13.57 -1.54 6.92
N LEU A 88 -14.32 -0.61 6.33
CA LEU A 88 -15.71 -0.84 5.90
C LEU A 88 -15.83 -2.00 4.91
N LEU A 89 -14.89 -2.10 3.95
CA LEU A 89 -14.85 -3.18 2.98
C LEU A 89 -14.41 -4.53 3.59
N ALA A 90 -13.58 -4.49 4.62
CA ALA A 90 -13.06 -5.69 5.27
C ALA A 90 -14.04 -6.32 6.24
N VAL A 91 -14.98 -5.57 6.83
CA VAL A 91 -16.00 -6.10 7.75
C VAL A 91 -16.82 -7.24 7.12
N PRO A 92 -17.52 -7.05 5.98
CA PRO A 92 -18.33 -8.12 5.39
C PRO A 92 -17.45 -9.30 4.94
N ALA A 93 -16.28 -9.02 4.38
CA ALA A 93 -15.34 -10.07 3.97
C ALA A 93 -14.87 -10.91 5.17
N SER A 94 -14.54 -10.27 6.30
CA SER A 94 -14.07 -10.95 7.51
C SER A 94 -15.18 -11.76 8.19
N LEU A 95 -16.42 -11.26 8.19
CA LEU A 95 -17.56 -11.98 8.74
C LEU A 95 -17.89 -13.22 7.92
N VAL A 96 -18.08 -13.07 6.60
CA VAL A 96 -18.42 -14.19 5.71
C VAL A 96 -17.27 -15.18 5.62
N GLY A 97 -16.05 -14.67 5.44
CA GLY A 97 -14.85 -15.48 5.37
C GLY A 97 -14.54 -16.20 6.68
N GLY A 98 -14.73 -15.54 7.82
CA GLY A 98 -14.59 -16.16 9.13
C GLY A 98 -15.64 -17.24 9.39
N PHE A 99 -16.88 -17.01 8.98
CA PHE A 99 -17.91 -18.04 9.06
C PHE A 99 -17.53 -19.29 8.26
N ILE A 100 -17.20 -19.11 6.98
CA ILE A 100 -16.80 -20.23 6.10
C ILE A 100 -15.54 -20.92 6.62
N ALA A 101 -14.54 -20.13 7.04
CA ALA A 101 -13.29 -20.65 7.60
C ALA A 101 -13.54 -21.49 8.86
N GLY A 102 -14.41 -21.03 9.76
CA GLY A 102 -14.75 -21.75 10.98
C GLY A 102 -15.49 -23.06 10.73
N VAL A 103 -16.47 -23.06 9.81
CA VAL A 103 -17.20 -24.28 9.43
C VAL A 103 -16.24 -25.33 8.84
N ILE A 104 -15.39 -24.92 7.89
CA ILE A 104 -14.43 -25.83 7.24
C ILE A 104 -13.35 -26.29 8.24
N ALA A 105 -12.84 -25.40 9.08
CA ALA A 105 -11.87 -25.78 10.09
C ALA A 105 -12.46 -26.77 11.10
N GLN A 106 -13.70 -26.58 11.53
CA GLN A 106 -14.38 -27.46 12.47
C GLN A 106 -14.66 -28.85 11.87
N SER A 107 -15.08 -28.91 10.60
CA SER A 107 -15.36 -30.19 9.91
C SER A 107 -14.10 -31.03 9.67
N VAL A 108 -12.92 -30.38 9.60
CA VAL A 108 -11.63 -31.06 9.56
C VAL A 108 -11.14 -31.40 10.97
N TYR A 109 -11.27 -30.47 11.91
CA TYR A 109 -10.80 -30.63 13.29
C TYR A 109 -11.47 -31.82 14.00
N GLY A 110 -12.79 -31.97 13.89
CA GLY A 110 -13.53 -33.02 14.59
C GLY A 110 -12.98 -34.43 14.30
N PRO A 111 -12.99 -34.89 13.03
CA PRO A 111 -12.45 -36.19 12.66
C PRO A 111 -10.96 -36.37 13.02
N LEU A 112 -10.13 -35.32 12.89
CA LEU A 112 -8.73 -35.40 13.30
C LEU A 112 -8.57 -35.54 14.81
N SER A 113 -9.41 -34.87 15.60
CA SER A 113 -9.42 -34.99 17.06
C SER A 113 -9.79 -36.40 17.51
N ASP A 114 -10.68 -37.07 16.78
CA ASP A 114 -11.14 -38.42 17.10
C ASP A 114 -10.14 -39.52 16.66
N SER A 115 -9.13 -39.17 15.86
CA SER A 115 -8.15 -40.13 15.31
C SER A 115 -7.09 -40.63 16.32
N GLY A 116 -7.09 -40.11 17.55
CA GLY A 116 -6.12 -40.47 18.60
C GLY A 116 -4.76 -39.77 18.49
N LEU A 117 -4.61 -38.80 17.59
CA LEU A 117 -3.44 -37.94 17.51
C LEU A 117 -3.31 -37.04 18.76
N PRO A 118 -2.08 -36.62 19.13
CA PRO A 118 -1.89 -35.55 20.10
C PRO A 118 -2.70 -34.31 19.70
N ASN A 119 -3.45 -33.74 20.64
CA ASN A 119 -4.45 -32.70 20.38
C ASN A 119 -3.84 -31.41 19.78
N GLU A 120 -2.54 -31.23 19.90
CA GLU A 120 -1.77 -30.16 19.25
C GLU A 120 -1.88 -30.24 17.72
N ILE A 121 -1.91 -31.46 17.14
CA ILE A 121 -1.93 -31.66 15.69
C ILE A 121 -3.29 -31.27 15.08
N PRO A 122 -4.44 -31.80 15.54
CA PRO A 122 -5.75 -31.34 15.07
C PRO A 122 -5.93 -29.84 15.22
N ARG A 123 -5.48 -29.25 16.35
CA ARG A 123 -5.54 -27.80 16.58
C ARG A 123 -4.70 -27.01 15.59
N ALA A 124 -3.45 -27.42 15.37
CA ALA A 124 -2.57 -26.76 14.41
C ALA A 124 -3.16 -26.81 12.99
N VAL A 125 -3.71 -27.94 12.57
CA VAL A 125 -4.35 -28.09 11.25
C VAL A 125 -5.62 -27.24 11.16
N GLY A 126 -6.50 -27.28 12.16
CA GLY A 126 -7.72 -26.49 12.19
C GLY A 126 -7.44 -24.99 12.14
N TRP A 127 -6.50 -24.51 12.97
CA TRP A 127 -6.10 -23.10 12.96
C TRP A 127 -5.32 -22.70 11.71
N ALA A 128 -4.57 -23.59 11.07
CA ALA A 128 -3.93 -23.31 9.79
C ALA A 128 -4.97 -23.11 8.68
N ILE A 129 -6.00 -23.97 8.62
CA ILE A 129 -7.10 -23.85 7.66
C ILE A 129 -7.89 -22.57 7.93
N ALA A 130 -8.30 -22.35 9.18
CA ALA A 130 -9.03 -21.16 9.57
C ALA A 130 -8.23 -19.88 9.30
N GLY A 131 -6.94 -19.89 9.65
CA GLY A 131 -6.01 -18.79 9.42
C GLY A 131 -5.78 -18.53 7.94
N GLY A 132 -5.66 -19.57 7.11
CA GLY A 132 -5.47 -19.43 5.66
C GLY A 132 -6.69 -18.84 4.95
N LEU A 133 -7.86 -19.43 5.20
CA LEU A 133 -9.13 -18.95 4.63
C LEU A 133 -9.51 -17.57 5.18
N GLY A 134 -9.37 -17.39 6.49
CA GLY A 134 -9.58 -16.14 7.18
C GLY A 134 -8.63 -15.04 6.71
N GLY A 135 -7.36 -15.37 6.56
CA GLY A 135 -6.33 -14.49 6.00
C GLY A 135 -6.68 -14.07 4.58
N ALA A 136 -7.11 -15.00 3.71
CA ALA A 136 -7.57 -14.65 2.37
C ALA A 136 -8.76 -13.67 2.40
N ALA A 137 -9.71 -13.90 3.31
CA ALA A 137 -10.89 -13.05 3.47
C ALA A 137 -10.54 -11.63 3.96
N VAL A 138 -9.69 -11.51 4.98
CA VAL A 138 -9.13 -10.23 5.42
C VAL A 138 -8.37 -9.56 4.26
N GLY A 139 -7.61 -10.35 3.52
CA GLY A 139 -6.85 -9.92 2.36
C GLY A 139 -7.70 -9.37 1.23
N ALA A 140 -8.95 -9.82 1.08
CA ALA A 140 -9.87 -9.34 0.04
C ALA A 140 -10.27 -7.87 0.22
N GLY A 141 -10.13 -7.33 1.43
CA GLY A 141 -10.23 -5.89 1.68
C GLY A 141 -9.07 -5.11 1.03
N PHE A 142 -7.94 -5.76 0.77
CA PHE A 142 -6.88 -5.20 -0.05
C PHE A 142 -7.24 -5.39 -1.52
N ARG A 143 -7.26 -4.31 -2.29
CA ARG A 143 -7.54 -4.32 -3.74
C ARG A 143 -6.37 -4.90 -4.57
N SER A 144 -5.77 -5.99 -4.09
CA SER A 144 -4.59 -6.65 -4.64
C SER A 144 -4.66 -8.15 -4.40
N LEU A 145 -4.71 -8.94 -5.48
CA LEU A 145 -4.71 -10.41 -5.38
C LEU A 145 -3.39 -10.94 -4.80
N VAL A 146 -2.29 -10.23 -5.03
CA VAL A 146 -1.00 -10.56 -4.41
C VAL A 146 -1.11 -10.45 -2.89
N ARG A 147 -1.79 -9.42 -2.38
CA ARG A 147 -2.01 -9.26 -0.94
C ARG A 147 -3.02 -10.27 -0.38
N VAL A 148 -4.09 -10.59 -1.11
CA VAL A 148 -5.00 -11.70 -0.74
C VAL A 148 -4.21 -12.99 -0.52
N ARG A 149 -3.36 -13.34 -1.49
CA ARG A 149 -2.49 -14.52 -1.41
C ARG A 149 -1.52 -14.42 -0.22
N ASN A 150 -0.89 -13.27 -0.01
CA ASN A 150 0.05 -13.09 1.10
C ASN A 150 -0.64 -13.21 2.46
N CYS A 151 -1.84 -12.66 2.60
CA CYS A 151 -2.65 -12.80 3.80
C CYS A 151 -3.08 -14.25 4.02
N ALA A 152 -3.42 -14.99 2.96
CA ALA A 152 -3.73 -16.42 3.05
C ALA A 152 -2.51 -17.24 3.52
N ILE A 153 -1.34 -17.02 2.93
CA ILE A 153 -0.10 -17.74 3.31
C ILE A 153 0.32 -17.38 4.74
N GLY A 154 0.34 -16.09 5.08
CA GLY A 154 0.70 -15.63 6.42
C GLY A 154 -0.31 -16.08 7.46
N GLY A 155 -1.60 -16.08 7.12
CA GLY A 155 -2.67 -16.59 7.97
C GLY A 155 -2.55 -18.09 8.23
N LEU A 156 -2.26 -18.89 7.20
CA LEU A 156 -2.02 -20.32 7.33
C LEU A 156 -0.82 -20.60 8.24
N ALA A 157 0.31 -19.92 8.00
CA ALA A 157 1.52 -20.10 8.81
C ALA A 157 1.32 -19.65 10.26
N GLY A 158 0.75 -18.46 10.48
CA GLY A 158 0.49 -17.92 11.81
C GLY A 158 -0.55 -18.74 12.58
N GLY A 159 -1.59 -19.21 11.88
CA GLY A 159 -2.60 -20.11 12.44
C GLY A 159 -2.02 -21.47 12.83
N PHE A 160 -1.18 -22.08 11.98
CA PHE A 160 -0.51 -23.34 12.30
C PHE A 160 0.35 -23.24 13.57
N VAL A 161 1.25 -22.24 13.62
CA VAL A 161 2.14 -22.02 14.77
C VAL A 161 1.35 -21.67 16.03
N GLY A 162 0.34 -20.80 15.92
CA GLY A 162 -0.50 -20.42 17.05
C GLY A 162 -1.38 -21.57 17.55
N GLY A 163 -1.85 -22.44 16.66
CA GLY A 163 -2.60 -23.65 17.00
C GLY A 163 -1.77 -24.67 17.78
N LEU A 164 -0.48 -24.84 17.43
CA LEU A 164 0.46 -25.67 18.21
C LEU A 164 0.66 -25.11 19.62
N ALA A 165 0.76 -23.78 19.76
CA ALA A 165 0.97 -23.13 21.05
C ALA A 165 -0.28 -23.10 21.95
N PHE A 166 -1.47 -23.39 21.40
CA PHE A 166 -2.74 -23.18 22.10
C PHE A 166 -2.93 -24.07 23.34
N ASN A 167 -2.40 -25.29 23.33
CA ASN A 167 -2.46 -26.20 24.48
C ASN A 167 -1.64 -25.66 25.65
N THR A 168 -0.40 -25.24 25.38
CA THR A 168 0.48 -24.62 26.37
C THR A 168 -0.13 -23.36 26.98
N VAL A 169 -0.82 -22.53 26.17
CA VAL A 169 -1.58 -21.38 26.70
C VAL A 169 -2.67 -21.83 27.68
N GLY A 170 -3.41 -22.87 27.34
CA GLY A 170 -4.44 -23.44 28.20
C GLY A 170 -3.91 -23.93 29.56
N GLU A 171 -2.78 -24.64 29.53
CA GLU A 171 -2.13 -25.19 30.72
C GLU A 171 -1.59 -24.12 31.67
N ILE A 172 -1.01 -23.04 31.12
CA ILE A 172 -0.42 -21.95 31.92
C ILE A 172 -1.52 -21.07 32.53
N VAL A 173 -2.58 -20.78 31.77
CA VAL A 173 -3.58 -19.77 32.17
C VAL A 173 -4.71 -20.39 33.00
N GLY A 174 -5.12 -21.63 32.71
CA GLY A 174 -6.04 -22.40 33.55
C GLY A 174 -7.52 -21.98 33.54
N SER A 175 -7.90 -20.93 32.79
CA SER A 175 -9.30 -20.46 32.68
C SER A 175 -9.78 -20.50 31.22
N GLY A 176 -11.03 -20.92 30.98
CA GLY A 176 -11.58 -21.09 29.62
C GLY A 176 -11.60 -19.79 28.81
N PHE A 177 -12.10 -18.70 29.40
CA PHE A 177 -12.10 -17.38 28.78
C PHE A 177 -10.68 -16.85 28.58
N SER A 178 -9.84 -16.87 29.62
CA SER A 178 -8.50 -16.29 29.54
C SER A 178 -7.60 -17.06 28.57
N SER A 179 -7.75 -18.38 28.48
CA SER A 179 -7.01 -19.19 27.51
C SER A 179 -7.40 -18.86 26.07
N ARG A 180 -8.69 -18.63 25.79
CA ARG A 180 -9.16 -18.19 24.48
C ARG A 180 -8.71 -16.76 24.17
N LEU A 181 -8.81 -15.85 25.14
CA LEU A 181 -8.34 -14.48 24.99
C LEU A 181 -6.84 -14.43 24.67
N VAL A 182 -6.00 -15.12 25.45
CA VAL A 182 -4.55 -15.18 25.22
C VAL A 182 -4.25 -15.91 23.91
N GLY A 183 -4.91 -17.04 23.66
CA GLY A 183 -4.70 -17.87 22.47
C GLY A 183 -5.03 -17.16 21.16
N ILE A 184 -6.20 -16.53 21.06
CA ILE A 184 -6.63 -15.79 19.86
C ILE A 184 -5.76 -14.53 19.67
N THR A 185 -5.39 -13.85 20.76
CA THR A 185 -4.46 -12.71 20.69
C THR A 185 -3.11 -13.13 20.15
N LEU A 186 -2.57 -14.25 20.64
CA LEU A 186 -1.31 -14.82 20.15
C LEU A 186 -1.41 -15.21 18.67
N ILE A 187 -2.48 -15.90 18.28
CA ILE A 187 -2.73 -16.28 16.88
C ILE A 187 -2.82 -15.04 16.00
N GLY A 188 -3.60 -14.02 16.40
CA GLY A 188 -3.70 -12.76 15.67
C GLY A 188 -2.34 -12.09 15.47
N ALA A 189 -1.51 -12.03 16.52
CA ALA A 189 -0.16 -11.49 16.45
C ALA A 189 0.74 -12.30 15.49
N LEU A 190 0.70 -13.63 15.56
CA LEU A 190 1.48 -14.51 14.69
C LEU A 190 1.02 -14.42 13.23
N MET A 191 -0.29 -14.33 12.97
CA MET A 191 -0.83 -14.09 11.63
C MET A 191 -0.35 -12.74 11.10
N GLY A 192 -0.48 -11.66 11.87
CA GLY A 192 -0.03 -10.33 11.47
C GLY A 192 1.47 -10.28 11.14
N LEU A 193 2.31 -10.89 11.99
CA LEU A 193 3.75 -10.98 11.77
C LEU A 193 4.09 -11.82 10.52
N ALA A 194 3.46 -12.98 10.35
CA ALA A 194 3.67 -13.83 9.19
C ALA A 194 3.28 -13.13 7.89
N VAL A 195 2.12 -12.43 7.87
CA VAL A 195 1.71 -11.62 6.72
C VAL A 195 2.73 -10.52 6.42
N GLY A 196 3.22 -9.81 7.45
CA GLY A 196 4.25 -8.78 7.27
C GLY A 196 5.57 -9.33 6.72
N LEU A 197 5.97 -10.55 7.10
CA LEU A 197 7.17 -11.21 6.54
C LEU A 197 6.95 -11.57 5.07
N ILE A 198 5.80 -12.15 4.73
CA ILE A 198 5.46 -12.49 3.35
C ILE A 198 5.37 -11.25 2.48
N ASP A 199 4.76 -10.17 2.96
CA ASP A 199 4.70 -8.87 2.26
C ASP A 199 6.10 -8.31 2.02
N LYS A 200 6.98 -8.35 3.03
CA LYS A 200 8.37 -7.88 2.90
C LYS A 200 9.16 -8.63 1.84
N VAL A 201 8.93 -9.94 1.69
CA VAL A 201 9.58 -10.77 0.66
C VAL A 201 8.94 -10.55 -0.72
N THR A 202 7.64 -10.28 -0.76
CA THR A 202 6.88 -10.11 -2.01
C THR A 202 7.09 -8.75 -2.66
N VAL A 203 7.23 -7.69 -1.86
CA VAL A 203 7.38 -6.33 -2.38
C VAL A 203 8.81 -6.09 -2.82
N THR A 204 8.96 -5.86 -4.12
CA THR A 204 10.25 -5.60 -4.76
C THR A 204 10.38 -4.19 -5.29
N SER A 205 9.47 -3.26 -4.99
CA SER A 205 9.61 -1.87 -5.44
C SER A 205 8.62 -0.97 -4.72
N PHE A 206 8.97 0.30 -4.61
CA PHE A 206 8.23 1.30 -3.85
C PHE A 206 8.10 2.60 -4.64
N ILE A 207 7.03 3.35 -4.37
CA ILE A 207 6.97 4.78 -4.64
C ILE A 207 7.17 5.50 -3.31
N GLU A 208 8.15 6.38 -3.25
CA GLU A 208 8.38 7.25 -2.10
C GLU A 208 7.80 8.63 -2.37
N GLN A 209 6.99 9.13 -1.44
CA GLN A 209 6.54 10.52 -1.43
C GLN A 209 7.37 11.29 -0.40
N ALA A 210 8.03 12.34 -0.87
CA ALA A 210 8.77 13.25 0.00
C ALA A 210 7.79 13.99 0.92
N MET A 211 8.15 14.13 2.19
CA MET A 211 7.39 14.87 3.17
C MET A 211 8.13 16.12 3.60
N ARG A 212 7.37 17.20 3.85
CA ARG A 212 7.94 18.47 4.32
C ARG A 212 8.60 18.31 5.70
N GLU A 213 8.02 17.46 6.55
CA GLU A 213 8.58 17.05 7.84
C GLU A 213 8.41 15.54 8.04
N GLY A 214 9.40 14.92 8.69
CA GLY A 214 9.40 13.49 9.02
C GLY A 214 9.84 12.56 7.89
N ALA A 215 9.77 11.25 8.16
CA ALA A 215 10.14 10.23 7.18
C ALA A 215 9.22 10.23 5.95
N PRO A 216 9.74 9.89 4.75
CA PRO A 216 8.93 9.79 3.53
C PRO A 216 7.86 8.70 3.66
N ILE A 217 6.73 8.87 2.96
CA ILE A 217 5.73 7.80 2.85
C ILE A 217 6.18 6.82 1.78
N ARG A 218 6.16 5.54 2.10
CA ARG A 218 6.50 4.45 1.18
C ARG A 218 5.26 3.68 0.77
N PHE A 219 4.89 3.81 -0.50
CA PHE A 219 3.84 3.00 -1.10
C PHE A 219 4.44 1.75 -1.73
N SER A 220 4.08 0.59 -1.20
CA SER A 220 4.55 -0.70 -1.71
C SER A 220 3.81 -1.07 -3.00
N LEU A 221 4.56 -1.38 -4.06
CA LEU A 221 3.99 -1.85 -5.32
C LEU A 221 3.87 -3.38 -5.29
N PHE A 222 2.68 -3.89 -4.97
CA PHE A 222 2.40 -5.33 -4.94
C PHE A 222 2.06 -5.86 -6.33
N ASP A 223 1.04 -5.28 -6.96
CA ASP A 223 0.51 -5.78 -8.22
C ASP A 223 1.39 -5.43 -9.43
N GLN A 224 1.11 -6.11 -10.55
CA GLN A 224 1.76 -5.84 -11.83
C GLN A 224 1.41 -4.44 -12.36
N THR A 225 0.16 -4.03 -12.12
CA THR A 225 -0.37 -2.71 -12.49
C THR A 225 -0.96 -2.05 -11.26
N THR A 226 -0.64 -0.78 -11.02
CA THR A 226 -1.14 -0.01 -9.88
C THR A 226 -1.59 1.37 -10.35
N ILE A 227 -2.77 1.80 -9.91
CA ILE A 227 -3.24 3.16 -10.18
C ILE A 227 -2.77 4.09 -9.06
N LEU A 228 -2.25 5.26 -9.45
CA LEU A 228 -1.92 6.37 -8.58
C LEU A 228 -2.86 7.55 -8.87
N GLY A 229 -3.41 8.16 -7.83
CA GLY A 229 -4.31 9.31 -7.94
C GLY A 229 -4.77 9.80 -6.57
N CYS A 230 -5.77 10.68 -6.52
CA CYS A 230 -6.30 11.21 -5.25
C CYS A 230 -7.52 10.45 -4.71
N ALA A 231 -8.14 9.58 -5.51
CA ALA A 231 -9.33 8.84 -5.07
C ALA A 231 -8.99 7.78 -4.01
N GLY A 232 -9.91 7.52 -3.08
CA GLY A 232 -9.75 6.47 -2.06
C GLY A 232 -9.82 5.04 -2.64
N ASN A 233 -10.24 4.90 -3.90
CA ASN A 233 -10.38 3.62 -4.56
C ASN A 233 -9.12 3.10 -5.30
N VAL A 234 -8.07 3.92 -5.40
CA VAL A 234 -6.83 3.57 -6.14
C VAL A 234 -5.78 2.89 -5.25
N GLY A 235 -4.76 2.30 -5.87
CA GLY A 235 -3.67 1.61 -5.17
C GLY A 235 -2.78 2.57 -4.37
N ILE A 236 -2.34 3.67 -5.00
CA ILE A 236 -1.52 4.72 -4.36
C ILE A 236 -2.31 6.02 -4.30
N THR A 237 -2.63 6.46 -3.09
CA THR A 237 -3.45 7.66 -2.88
C THR A 237 -2.57 8.83 -2.47
N VAL A 238 -2.45 9.82 -3.35
CA VAL A 238 -1.77 11.09 -3.06
C VAL A 238 -2.82 12.09 -2.55
N LYS A 239 -2.58 12.65 -1.36
CA LYS A 239 -3.53 13.57 -0.70
C LYS A 239 -3.07 15.01 -0.70
N GLY A 240 -4.05 15.92 -0.67
CA GLY A 240 -3.83 17.34 -0.45
C GLY A 240 -3.29 18.10 -1.66
N ASP A 241 -3.24 17.47 -2.83
CA ASP A 241 -2.73 18.08 -4.06
C ASP A 241 -3.85 18.21 -5.11
N PRO A 242 -4.34 19.43 -5.38
CA PRO A 242 -5.41 19.65 -6.35
C PRO A 242 -4.99 19.38 -7.80
N GLY A 243 -3.68 19.30 -8.08
CA GLY A 243 -3.16 18.93 -9.39
C GLY A 243 -3.24 17.43 -9.69
N VAL A 244 -3.66 16.61 -8.71
CA VAL A 244 -3.75 15.15 -8.87
C VAL A 244 -5.19 14.74 -9.14
N SER A 245 -5.45 14.28 -10.36
CA SER A 245 -6.72 13.64 -10.74
C SER A 245 -7.03 12.37 -9.92
N GLU A 246 -8.32 12.01 -9.84
CA GLU A 246 -8.78 10.81 -9.12
C GLU A 246 -8.04 9.54 -9.52
N HIS A 247 -7.87 9.34 -10.83
CA HIS A 247 -7.06 8.31 -11.44
C HIS A 247 -6.04 9.03 -12.35
N HIS A 248 -4.82 9.25 -11.86
CA HIS A 248 -3.85 10.09 -12.54
C HIS A 248 -2.90 9.25 -13.40
N LEU A 249 -2.23 8.27 -12.80
CA LEU A 249 -1.25 7.41 -13.47
C LEU A 249 -1.63 5.94 -13.35
N ARG A 250 -1.44 5.20 -14.45
CA ARG A 250 -1.30 3.76 -14.44
C ARG A 250 0.19 3.43 -14.43
N LEU A 251 0.63 2.81 -13.34
CA LEU A 251 2.00 2.32 -13.16
C LEU A 251 2.02 0.83 -13.48
N THR A 252 2.94 0.38 -14.33
CA THR A 252 3.06 -1.03 -14.75
C THR A 252 4.50 -1.50 -14.60
N LYS A 253 4.73 -2.56 -13.84
CA LYS A 253 6.08 -3.13 -13.67
C LYS A 253 6.59 -3.69 -15.00
N GLN A 254 7.80 -3.32 -15.41
CA GLN A 254 8.46 -3.89 -16.60
C GLN A 254 9.91 -4.23 -16.27
N GLY A 255 10.14 -5.48 -15.84
CA GLY A 255 11.46 -5.93 -15.41
C GLY A 255 11.96 -5.12 -14.21
N LYS A 256 13.06 -4.37 -14.39
CA LYS A 256 13.67 -3.51 -13.36
C LYS A 256 13.17 -2.06 -13.38
N SER A 257 12.31 -1.72 -14.33
CA SER A 257 11.80 -0.37 -14.52
C SER A 257 10.29 -0.35 -14.31
N LEU A 258 9.73 0.84 -14.12
CA LEU A 258 8.31 1.06 -13.93
C LEU A 258 7.79 1.94 -15.06
N ALA A 259 6.95 1.36 -15.92
CA ALA A 259 6.24 2.15 -16.93
C ALA A 259 5.16 2.99 -16.24
N PHE A 260 4.98 4.22 -16.70
CA PHE A 260 3.84 5.04 -16.32
C PHE A 260 3.08 5.52 -17.55
N GLN A 261 1.78 5.73 -17.37
CA GLN A 261 0.89 6.31 -18.38
C GLN A 261 -0.18 7.14 -17.68
N CYS A 262 -0.38 8.39 -18.10
CA CYS A 262 -1.49 9.23 -17.66
C CYS A 262 -2.83 8.60 -18.07
N VAL A 263 -3.79 8.59 -17.16
CA VAL A 263 -5.10 7.98 -17.37
C VAL A 263 -6.11 9.05 -17.82
N GLY A 264 -6.80 8.79 -18.94
CA GLY A 264 -7.80 9.73 -19.47
C GLY A 264 -7.20 11.10 -19.78
N ASN A 265 -7.81 12.14 -19.23
CA ASN A 265 -7.39 13.54 -19.42
C ASN A 265 -6.52 14.05 -18.27
N ALA A 266 -5.88 13.16 -17.51
CA ALA A 266 -4.96 13.57 -16.45
C ALA A 266 -3.82 14.43 -17.03
N SER A 267 -3.40 15.45 -16.27
CA SER A 267 -2.32 16.34 -16.69
C SER A 267 -1.00 15.57 -16.90
N PRO A 268 -0.09 16.05 -17.77
CA PRO A 268 1.23 15.46 -17.92
C PRO A 268 2.01 15.47 -16.60
N VAL A 269 2.86 14.47 -16.40
CA VAL A 269 3.76 14.41 -15.25
C VAL A 269 5.14 14.90 -15.64
N THR A 270 5.86 15.50 -14.71
CA THR A 270 7.21 15.99 -14.98
C THR A 270 8.23 14.95 -14.56
N VAL A 271 9.07 14.50 -15.49
CA VAL A 271 10.21 13.60 -15.22
C VAL A 271 11.47 14.30 -15.73
N ASN A 272 12.46 14.50 -14.85
CA ASN A 272 13.71 15.21 -15.20
C ASN A 272 13.49 16.58 -15.88
N GLY A 273 12.47 17.32 -15.46
CA GLY A 273 12.12 18.64 -16.01
C GLY A 273 11.31 18.62 -17.32
N GLN A 274 11.02 17.44 -17.87
CA GLN A 274 10.22 17.29 -19.08
C GLN A 274 8.81 16.80 -18.74
N GLN A 275 7.79 17.45 -19.33
CA GLN A 275 6.41 17.02 -19.21
C GLN A 275 6.12 15.84 -20.15
N MET A 276 5.64 14.74 -19.60
CA MET A 276 5.38 13.50 -20.33
C MET A 276 4.05 12.89 -19.90
N THR A 277 3.33 12.29 -20.84
CA THR A 277 2.07 11.55 -20.57
C THR A 277 2.28 10.05 -20.46
N SER A 278 3.46 9.56 -20.83
CA SER A 278 3.89 8.18 -20.62
C SER A 278 5.41 8.09 -20.65
N GLY A 279 5.96 7.02 -20.09
CA GLY A 279 7.40 6.79 -20.10
C GLY A 279 7.81 5.66 -19.17
N MET A 280 9.12 5.55 -18.95
CA MET A 280 9.73 4.60 -18.05
C MET A 280 10.41 5.33 -16.90
N LEU A 281 10.23 4.82 -15.70
CA LEU A 281 10.97 5.22 -14.50
C LEU A 281 11.97 4.13 -14.15
N ASN A 282 13.20 4.52 -13.93
CA ASN A 282 14.29 3.69 -13.44
C ASN A 282 14.51 3.94 -11.95
N ASN A 283 15.26 3.05 -11.31
CA ASN A 283 15.55 3.15 -9.88
C ASN A 283 16.17 4.52 -9.53
N GLY A 284 15.53 5.24 -8.61
CA GLY A 284 15.96 6.56 -8.16
C GLY A 284 15.32 7.72 -8.91
N ASP A 285 14.63 7.47 -10.04
CA ASP A 285 13.99 8.52 -10.82
C ASP A 285 12.96 9.26 -9.98
N VAL A 286 13.03 10.59 -10.06
CA VAL A 286 12.10 11.52 -9.41
C VAL A 286 11.15 12.05 -10.46
N PHE A 287 9.86 12.02 -10.14
CA PHE A 287 8.80 12.52 -10.99
C PHE A 287 7.80 13.33 -10.18
N ILE A 288 7.14 14.28 -10.83
CA ILE A 288 6.18 15.19 -10.20
C ILE A 288 4.81 14.95 -10.81
N VAL A 289 3.83 14.70 -9.94
CA VAL A 289 2.42 14.49 -10.29
C VAL A 289 1.61 15.58 -9.60
N GLY A 290 0.99 16.46 -10.37
CA GLY A 290 0.46 17.72 -9.83
C GLY A 290 1.61 18.58 -9.27
N ASN A 291 1.60 18.81 -7.97
CA ASN A 291 2.66 19.47 -7.20
C ASN A 291 3.45 18.49 -6.31
N THR A 292 3.13 17.20 -6.35
CA THR A 292 3.69 16.19 -5.47
C THR A 292 4.92 15.55 -6.10
N GLN A 293 6.05 15.68 -5.42
CA GLN A 293 7.28 14.99 -5.79
C GLN A 293 7.28 13.55 -5.28
N LEU A 294 7.49 12.62 -6.20
CA LEU A 294 7.54 11.18 -5.98
C LEU A 294 8.86 10.61 -6.50
N ARG A 295 9.29 9.50 -5.94
CA ARG A 295 10.50 8.77 -6.35
C ARG A 295 10.19 7.30 -6.54
N TYR A 296 10.65 6.73 -7.65
CA TYR A 296 10.60 5.28 -7.85
C TYR A 296 11.83 4.60 -7.24
N ILE A 297 11.61 3.60 -6.40
CA ILE A 297 12.67 2.76 -5.82
C ILE A 297 12.45 1.33 -6.29
N ALA A 298 13.37 0.81 -7.08
CA ALA A 298 13.41 -0.60 -7.43
C ALA A 298 14.06 -1.41 -6.29
N GLY A 299 13.52 -2.60 -6.04
CA GLY A 299 13.98 -3.50 -4.99
C GLY A 299 15.30 -4.17 -5.36
N LYS A 300 16.16 -4.27 -4.33
CA LYS A 300 17.59 -4.62 -4.38
C LYS A 300 18.48 -3.58 -5.09
N SER A 301 18.33 -2.31 -4.74
CA SER A 301 19.42 -1.33 -4.76
C SER A 301 19.49 -0.65 -3.38
N GLY A 302 20.42 -1.10 -2.53
CA GLY A 302 20.71 -0.52 -1.22
C GLY A 302 21.46 0.81 -1.31
N GLY A 303 20.95 1.77 -2.09
CA GLY A 303 21.47 3.13 -2.14
C GLY A 303 20.74 4.02 -1.15
N GLN A 304 21.47 4.71 -0.28
CA GLN A 304 20.89 5.76 0.56
C GLN A 304 20.22 6.83 -0.33
N PRO A 305 19.05 7.36 0.05
CA PRO A 305 18.37 8.37 -0.75
C PRO A 305 19.11 9.71 -0.67
N GLN A 306 19.71 10.13 -1.77
CA GLN A 306 20.03 11.54 -2.00
C GLN A 306 18.76 12.20 -2.54
N PHE A 307 17.91 12.72 -1.65
CA PHE A 307 16.99 13.77 -2.05
C PHE A 307 17.86 14.97 -2.36
N GLY A 308 17.88 15.39 -3.63
CA GLY A 308 18.71 16.51 -4.07
C GLY A 308 18.44 17.71 -3.17
N GLN A 309 19.43 18.07 -2.35
CA GLN A 309 19.55 19.43 -1.88
C GLN A 309 19.53 20.31 -3.14
N GLY A 310 18.64 21.29 -3.16
CA GLY A 310 18.46 22.16 -4.32
C GLY A 310 19.80 22.62 -4.87
N GLN A 311 19.90 22.66 -6.20
CA GLN A 311 20.93 23.45 -6.85
C GLN A 311 20.94 24.85 -6.21
N PRO A 312 22.10 25.40 -5.81
CA PRO A 312 22.16 26.79 -5.37
C PRO A 312 21.61 27.67 -6.49
N GLN A 313 20.57 28.44 -6.18
CA GLN A 313 20.09 29.50 -7.07
C GLN A 313 21.27 30.41 -7.42
N PRO A 314 21.45 30.82 -8.69
CA PRO A 314 22.35 31.93 -9.00
C PRO A 314 21.81 33.17 -8.29
N GLN A 315 22.57 33.61 -7.29
CA GLN A 315 22.29 34.75 -6.44
C GLN A 315 22.24 36.02 -7.30
N TYR A 316 21.02 36.48 -7.61
CA TYR A 316 20.80 37.82 -8.18
C TYR A 316 21.13 38.83 -7.07
N GLY A 317 22.30 39.46 -7.16
CA GLY A 317 22.77 40.46 -6.21
C GLY A 317 21.87 41.70 -6.20
N ALA A 318 21.56 42.18 -5.00
CA ALA A 318 20.86 43.44 -4.75
C ALA A 318 21.70 44.65 -5.24
N PRO A 319 21.07 45.78 -5.60
CA PRO A 319 21.77 46.92 -6.20
C PRO A 319 22.58 47.68 -5.15
N GLN A 320 23.92 47.67 -5.29
CA GLN A 320 24.80 48.56 -4.53
C GLN A 320 24.91 49.93 -5.19
N GLN A 321 24.87 50.93 -4.31
CA GLN A 321 24.72 52.34 -4.55
C GLN A 321 25.87 52.93 -5.36
N ALA A 322 25.48 53.86 -6.24
CA ALA A 322 26.35 54.67 -7.05
C ALA A 322 27.15 55.70 -6.23
N TRP A 323 28.33 56.02 -6.78
CA TRP A 323 29.23 57.16 -6.52
C TRP A 323 30.27 57.01 -5.40
N GLN A 324 31.53 56.77 -5.82
CA GLN A 324 32.68 57.59 -5.41
C GLN A 324 33.94 57.31 -6.26
N ASN A 325 34.25 58.29 -7.12
CA ASN A 325 35.52 58.81 -7.70
C ASN A 325 36.85 58.11 -7.28
N THR A 326 37.92 57.96 -8.08
CA THR A 326 38.58 58.84 -9.10
C THR A 326 39.71 58.05 -9.85
N PRO A 327 40.61 58.60 -10.72
CA PRO A 327 40.79 58.15 -12.12
C PRO A 327 42.21 57.66 -12.51
N GLN A 328 42.42 57.43 -13.84
CA GLN A 328 43.68 57.19 -14.62
C GLN A 328 43.89 55.73 -15.06
N GLN A 329 44.37 55.33 -16.25
CA GLN A 329 44.57 55.85 -17.63
C GLN A 329 45.02 54.59 -18.47
N PRO A 330 45.14 54.63 -19.81
CA PRO A 330 44.90 53.46 -20.67
C PRO A 330 46.18 52.68 -21.05
N ALA A 331 46.08 51.37 -21.22
CA ALA A 331 47.08 50.58 -21.92
C ALA A 331 46.46 49.40 -22.68
N GLY A 332 46.79 49.31 -23.97
CA GLY A 332 46.81 48.03 -24.69
C GLY A 332 45.66 47.77 -25.67
N ARG A 333 45.80 48.29 -26.89
CA ARG A 333 45.17 47.70 -28.08
C ARG A 333 45.63 46.25 -28.24
N GLN A 334 44.70 45.30 -28.34
CA GLN A 334 44.92 44.08 -29.10
C GLN A 334 43.71 43.79 -30.00
N ASN A 335 44.01 43.66 -31.29
CA ASN A 335 43.09 43.48 -32.40
C ASN A 335 42.42 42.10 -32.34
N LEU A 336 41.09 42.07 -32.45
CA LEU A 336 40.37 40.85 -32.83
C LEU A 336 40.30 40.77 -34.36
N PRO A 337 40.70 39.65 -34.99
CA PRO A 337 40.48 39.45 -36.41
C PRO A 337 38.99 39.23 -36.71
N VAL A 338 38.48 39.98 -37.68
CA VAL A 338 37.13 39.90 -38.23
C VAL A 338 36.97 38.57 -38.97
N GLN A 339 35.99 37.75 -38.60
CA GLN A 339 35.59 36.59 -39.39
C GLN A 339 34.73 37.04 -40.59
N PRO A 340 35.00 36.56 -41.82
CA PRO A 340 34.16 36.87 -42.98
C PRO A 340 32.78 36.24 -42.87
N MET A 341 31.76 37.07 -43.10
CA MET A 341 30.35 36.71 -43.17
C MET A 341 30.09 35.95 -44.49
N ALA A 342 29.57 34.73 -44.42
CA ALA A 342 29.19 33.96 -45.62
C ALA A 342 27.90 34.53 -46.27
N PRO A 343 27.75 34.50 -47.61
CA PRO A 343 26.60 35.10 -48.30
C PRO A 343 25.29 34.33 -48.08
N ARG A 344 24.20 35.06 -47.85
CA ARG A 344 22.83 34.53 -47.86
C ARG A 344 22.38 34.24 -49.29
N GLN A 345 21.96 33.00 -49.57
CA GLN A 345 21.25 32.65 -50.81
C GLN A 345 19.77 33.05 -50.74
N PRO A 346 19.17 33.60 -51.82
CA PRO A 346 17.75 33.92 -51.86
C PRO A 346 16.91 32.80 -52.51
N GLY A 347 15.79 32.46 -51.86
CA GLY A 347 14.58 31.95 -52.53
C GLY A 347 14.27 30.45 -52.40
N ALA A 348 13.26 30.12 -51.59
CA ALA A 348 12.38 28.97 -51.82
C ALA A 348 10.98 29.27 -51.23
N ALA A 349 9.95 28.96 -52.02
CA ALA A 349 8.54 29.32 -51.87
C ALA A 349 7.82 28.72 -50.63
N PRO A 350 6.68 29.29 -50.20
CA PRO A 350 5.93 28.78 -49.05
C PRO A 350 5.27 27.42 -49.33
N GLN A 351 5.58 26.43 -48.49
CA GLN A 351 4.90 25.13 -48.49
C GLN A 351 3.56 25.23 -47.75
N SER A 352 2.55 24.62 -48.37
CA SER A 352 1.13 24.55 -48.03
C SER A 352 0.82 23.91 -46.67
N ALA A 353 -0.24 24.41 -46.01
CA ALA A 353 -0.76 23.92 -44.74
C ALA A 353 -1.27 22.46 -44.80
N PRO A 354 -1.17 21.67 -43.71
CA PRO A 354 -1.74 20.33 -43.64
C PRO A 354 -3.29 20.35 -43.63
N GLN A 355 -3.89 19.54 -44.50
CA GLN A 355 -5.34 19.30 -44.58
C GLN A 355 -5.90 18.67 -43.29
N GLN A 356 -7.04 19.19 -42.82
CA GLN A 356 -7.85 18.62 -41.75
C GLN A 356 -8.39 17.23 -42.11
N PRO A 357 -8.35 16.23 -41.20
CA PRO A 357 -9.01 14.95 -41.42
C PRO A 357 -10.54 15.08 -41.41
N ALA A 358 -11.19 14.47 -42.41
CA ALA A 358 -12.64 14.43 -42.57
C ALA A 358 -13.35 13.75 -41.39
N ALA A 359 -14.50 14.32 -40.98
CA ALA A 359 -15.35 13.81 -39.92
C ALA A 359 -15.97 12.44 -40.27
N ARG A 360 -16.01 11.52 -39.29
CA ARG A 360 -16.69 10.22 -39.41
C ARG A 360 -18.22 10.39 -39.28
N PRO A 361 -19.03 9.61 -40.03
CA PRO A 361 -20.48 9.68 -39.92
C PRO A 361 -20.98 9.07 -38.61
N ILE A 362 -22.01 9.70 -38.02
CA ILE A 362 -22.71 9.23 -36.81
C ILE A 362 -23.77 8.21 -37.23
N ILE A 363 -23.67 6.98 -36.73
CA ILE A 363 -24.72 5.96 -36.87
C ILE A 363 -25.75 6.19 -35.77
N GLN A 364 -26.97 6.59 -36.13
CA GLN A 364 -28.11 6.60 -35.20
C GLN A 364 -28.67 5.19 -35.04
N ILE A 365 -28.62 4.66 -33.81
CA ILE A 365 -29.29 3.41 -33.45
C ILE A 365 -30.72 3.76 -33.02
N LYS A 366 -31.70 3.23 -33.74
CA LYS A 366 -33.13 3.31 -33.42
C LYS A 366 -33.42 2.49 -32.15
N LYS A 367 -34.09 3.11 -31.17
CA LYS A 367 -34.56 2.42 -29.95
C LYS A 367 -35.73 1.49 -30.30
N PRO A 368 -35.79 0.26 -29.76
CA PRO A 368 -36.95 -0.61 -29.91
C PRO A 368 -38.08 -0.17 -28.97
N ASP A 369 -39.30 -0.31 -29.47
CA ASP A 369 -40.57 -0.02 -28.77
C ASP A 369 -40.83 -0.91 -27.56
#